data_AF-A0A0A2MBD1-F1
#
_entry.id   AF-A0A0A2MBD1-F1
#
_cell.length_a   1.000
_cell.length_b   1.000
_cell.length_c   1.000
_cell.angle_alpha   90.00
_cell.angle_beta   90.00
_cell.angle_gamma   90.00
#
_symmetry.space_group_name_H-M   'P 1'
#
loop_
_entity.id
_entity.type
_entity.pdbx_description
1 polymer ?
#
loop_
_entity_poly.entity_id
_entity_poly.type
_entity_poly.pdbx_seq_one_letter_code
_entity_poly.pdbx_strand_id
1 'polypeptide(L)'
;MHDNQPKKAGELFSYDLFGNIKLHPVRENTARTTHVPTTYHSRTNHVPRTRNSRTTFEPSTENSRPVYAIWPYITQEAFANTMDNYRLFIAAYNDQVELTNIETEKYNAAVRTAIASEPLTDVQKEFARIFKRKYASKRAKEYNELVEEFNTERGLTLEKKKIATVKYATEIVFQQMLHLYSSQLAAKTQIYMQLGITEPQPVKQFEVNSYHVTSLERNGVKSIDVCTETIRNHRSRLEEAGVLTEYTFLGHKRGVKMHINSQILSIFDAKTLNFVGAENQRVSPETSKEFGNTNDITRTIKKNIKIKENVENSSLDLGTAQAPEFLNSFLQEHRVQGEKISQGGAAENVKVSKQSSENLQSLILHDQELAEKLAAGEFNYHVPIDIRVLYAESRNGTMSRDDFQVLIIQEFMKCAARLYRSATPFAGSWKKAINFWMQNKLKAHNGLYHKELMVDKLQEYRWRLNHAHKWFAKSEVKTLYPGNYFDLTRTDAKEIGFEYTRKAWLKHKKYQEEVKAKEAEVNRTAKQRKERINHAKKFDLKLKQFLNNRITLNELIDYVHNNLPSNFRAKVSERLNQFSTKNLC
;
A
#
# COMPACT_ATOMS: atom_id res chain seq x y z
N MET A 1 19.05 26.90 -53.02
CA MET A 1 19.88 26.20 -52.02
C MET A 1 19.43 26.66 -50.64
N HIS A 2 18.58 25.89 -49.98
CA HIS A 2 18.19 26.11 -48.59
C HIS A 2 18.15 24.75 -47.91
N ASP A 3 19.12 24.51 -47.03
CA ASP A 3 19.15 23.38 -46.12
C ASP A 3 18.05 23.58 -45.08
N ASN A 4 17.10 22.64 -45.05
CA ASN A 4 16.03 22.60 -44.07
C ASN A 4 16.10 21.23 -43.37
N GLN A 5 16.90 21.14 -42.32
CA GLN A 5 16.87 19.96 -41.44
C GLN A 5 15.68 20.05 -40.47
N PRO A 6 14.95 18.94 -40.23
CA PRO A 6 13.86 18.92 -39.26
C PRO A 6 14.43 18.95 -37.83
N LYS A 7 14.13 20.01 -37.09
CA LYS A 7 14.45 20.11 -35.66
C LYS A 7 13.69 19.03 -34.89
N LYS A 8 14.40 18.30 -34.01
CA LYS A 8 13.84 17.25 -33.15
C LYS A 8 12.84 17.86 -32.14
N ALA A 9 11.74 17.17 -31.88
CA ALA A 9 10.63 17.60 -31.02
C ALA A 9 11.01 17.91 -29.54
N GLY A 10 12.24 17.64 -29.12
CA GLY A 10 12.75 17.97 -27.77
C GLY A 10 13.16 19.44 -27.57
N GLU A 11 13.42 20.20 -28.63
CA GLU A 11 13.85 21.60 -28.52
C GLU A 11 12.70 22.60 -28.32
N LEU A 12 11.45 22.19 -28.50
CA LEU A 12 10.26 23.02 -28.25
C LEU A 12 9.90 23.16 -26.77
N PHE A 13 10.60 22.45 -25.87
CA PHE A 13 10.25 22.37 -24.45
C PHE A 13 11.34 22.86 -23.48
N SER A 14 12.37 23.59 -23.95
CA SER A 14 13.36 24.20 -23.05
C SER A 14 13.07 25.69 -22.80
N TYR A 15 11.94 26.01 -22.16
CA TYR A 15 11.74 27.32 -21.56
C TYR A 15 11.08 27.19 -20.18
N ASP A 16 11.86 27.62 -19.17
CA ASP A 16 11.49 27.71 -17.76
C ASP A 16 10.32 28.70 -17.59
N LEU A 17 9.17 28.16 -17.18
CA LEU A 17 8.01 28.91 -16.70
C LEU A 17 8.38 29.60 -15.37
N PHE A 18 8.63 30.92 -15.42
CA PHE A 18 8.75 31.87 -14.31
C PHE A 18 10.13 32.03 -13.62
N GLY A 19 10.98 32.89 -14.20
CA GLY A 19 11.84 33.86 -13.48
C GLY A 19 12.85 33.36 -12.46
N ASN A 20 13.97 32.78 -12.92
CA ASN A 20 15.24 32.82 -12.17
C ASN A 20 16.17 33.86 -12.83
N ILE A 21 16.45 34.95 -12.13
CA ILE A 21 17.51 35.89 -12.54
C ILE A 21 18.84 35.14 -12.41
N LYS A 22 19.38 34.66 -13.54
CA LYS A 22 20.81 34.37 -13.64
C LYS A 22 21.53 35.72 -13.66
N LEU A 23 22.13 36.08 -12.53
CA LEU A 23 23.10 37.17 -12.44
C LEU A 23 24.25 36.86 -13.41
N HIS A 24 24.30 37.57 -14.53
CA HIS A 24 25.50 37.69 -15.35
C HIS A 24 26.22 38.98 -14.99
N PRO A 25 27.56 38.97 -14.95
CA PRO A 25 28.35 40.04 -14.35
C PRO A 25 28.32 41.32 -15.17
N VAL A 26 28.38 42.41 -14.42
CA VAL A 26 28.45 43.82 -14.82
C VAL A 26 29.49 44.04 -15.92
N ARG A 27 29.08 44.72 -17.00
CA ARG A 27 29.97 45.53 -17.83
C ARG A 27 29.44 46.95 -17.83
N GLU A 28 30.21 47.82 -17.18
CA GLU A 28 30.10 49.26 -17.27
C GLU A 28 30.22 49.69 -18.73
N ASN A 29 29.36 50.61 -19.17
CA ASN A 29 29.78 51.69 -20.05
C ASN A 29 28.77 52.84 -19.99
N THR A 30 29.35 54.00 -19.73
CA THR A 30 28.82 55.35 -19.58
C THR A 30 28.07 55.90 -20.79
N ALA A 31 26.94 56.58 -20.58
CA ALA A 31 26.57 57.82 -21.30
C ALA A 31 25.39 58.59 -20.65
N ARG A 32 25.74 59.71 -20.02
CA ARG A 32 25.06 61.01 -19.78
C ARG A 32 23.53 61.17 -20.03
N THR A 33 22.87 61.52 -18.92
CA THR A 33 21.91 62.65 -18.69
C THR A 33 21.23 63.35 -19.86
N THR A 34 19.89 63.40 -19.79
CA THR A 34 19.11 64.66 -19.82
C THR A 34 17.78 64.50 -19.08
N HIS A 35 17.57 65.31 -18.04
CA HIS A 35 16.28 65.56 -17.43
C HIS A 35 15.47 66.52 -18.31
N VAL A 36 14.19 66.20 -18.56
CA VAL A 36 13.15 67.18 -18.90
C VAL A 36 11.88 66.82 -18.11
N PRO A 37 11.27 67.73 -17.34
CA PRO A 37 10.04 67.47 -16.58
C PRO A 37 8.79 67.94 -17.33
N THR A 38 7.61 67.54 -16.78
CA THR A 38 6.24 68.04 -17.05
C THR A 38 5.65 67.55 -18.39
N THR A 39 4.41 67.05 -18.49
CA THR A 39 3.13 67.61 -18.05
C THR A 39 2.00 66.57 -17.94
N TYR A 40 1.03 66.86 -17.05
CA TYR A 40 -0.30 66.27 -17.01
C TYR A 40 -1.11 66.55 -18.29
N HIS A 41 -1.82 65.52 -18.78
CA HIS A 41 -3.07 65.47 -19.58
C HIS A 41 -3.03 64.13 -20.35
N SER A 42 -4.07 63.32 -20.52
CA SER A 42 -5.52 63.49 -20.39
C SER A 42 -6.14 62.08 -20.39
N ARG A 43 -7.27 61.93 -19.69
CA ARG A 43 -8.11 60.73 -19.71
C ARG A 43 -8.51 60.38 -21.14
N THR A 44 -8.11 59.21 -21.63
CA THR A 44 -8.70 58.61 -22.83
C THR A 44 -9.93 57.80 -22.41
N ASN A 45 -11.05 58.12 -23.04
CA ASN A 45 -12.33 57.44 -22.89
C ASN A 45 -12.18 55.98 -23.31
N HIS A 46 -12.14 55.07 -22.34
CA HIS A 46 -12.28 53.64 -22.59
C HIS A 46 -13.76 53.36 -22.86
N VAL A 47 -14.13 53.31 -24.14
CA VAL A 47 -15.40 52.71 -24.56
C VAL A 47 -15.35 51.23 -24.17
N PRO A 48 -16.29 50.71 -23.35
CA PRO A 48 -16.33 49.29 -23.03
C PRO A 48 -16.62 48.51 -24.30
N ARG A 49 -15.76 47.53 -24.60
CA ARG A 49 -15.99 46.57 -25.67
C ARG A 49 -17.34 45.90 -25.40
N THR A 50 -18.29 46.10 -26.30
CA THR A 50 -19.65 45.59 -26.24
C THR A 50 -19.67 44.11 -25.87
N ARG A 51 -20.49 43.79 -24.86
CA ARG A 51 -20.80 42.45 -24.36
C ARG A 51 -21.23 41.56 -25.54
N ASN A 52 -20.45 40.55 -25.88
CA ASN A 52 -20.91 39.49 -26.77
C ASN A 52 -22.20 38.90 -26.17
N SER A 53 -23.20 38.71 -27.03
CA SER A 53 -24.52 38.19 -26.71
C SER A 53 -24.45 37.02 -25.71
N ARG A 54 -25.25 37.11 -24.63
CA ARG A 54 -25.39 36.09 -23.58
C ARG A 54 -25.77 34.77 -24.24
N THR A 55 -24.83 33.84 -24.39
CA THR A 55 -25.12 32.47 -24.82
C THR A 55 -25.95 31.82 -23.73
N THR A 56 -27.24 31.62 -24.00
CA THR A 56 -28.16 30.93 -23.10
C THR A 56 -27.90 29.43 -23.26
N PHE A 57 -27.30 28.81 -22.24
CA PHE A 57 -27.21 27.35 -22.19
C PHE A 57 -28.56 26.82 -21.72
N GLU A 58 -29.30 26.15 -22.61
CA GLU A 58 -30.49 25.42 -22.19
C GLU A 58 -30.08 24.21 -21.36
N PRO A 59 -30.67 23.99 -20.17
CA PRO A 59 -30.42 22.83 -19.34
C PRO A 59 -31.18 21.62 -19.90
N SER A 60 -30.79 21.14 -21.09
CA SER A 60 -31.28 19.86 -21.60
C SER A 60 -30.25 18.76 -21.32
N THR A 61 -30.71 17.69 -20.68
CA THR A 61 -29.95 16.45 -20.46
C THR A 61 -29.59 15.72 -21.76
N GLU A 62 -30.07 16.20 -22.91
CA GLU A 62 -29.87 15.60 -24.24
C GLU A 62 -28.53 15.99 -24.90
N ASN A 63 -27.85 17.03 -24.41
CA ASN A 63 -26.59 17.52 -24.99
C ASN A 63 -25.31 16.93 -24.36
N SER A 64 -25.43 15.90 -23.52
CA SER A 64 -24.30 15.27 -22.80
C SER A 64 -23.43 14.34 -23.66
N ARG A 65 -23.36 14.54 -24.97
CA ARG A 65 -22.55 13.67 -25.84
C ARG A 65 -21.06 13.86 -25.52
N PRO A 66 -20.26 12.78 -25.41
CA PRO A 66 -18.83 12.91 -25.19
C PRO A 66 -18.18 13.64 -26.37
N VAL A 67 -17.19 14.50 -26.09
CA VAL A 67 -16.40 15.16 -27.13
C VAL A 67 -15.61 14.10 -27.91
N TYR A 68 -15.53 14.21 -29.24
CA TYR A 68 -14.73 13.29 -30.07
C TYR A 68 -13.44 13.96 -30.51
N ALA A 69 -12.31 13.27 -30.38
CA ALA A 69 -11.01 13.77 -30.83
C ALA A 69 -10.10 12.59 -31.19
N ILE A 70 -9.10 12.85 -32.04
CA ILE A 70 -8.10 11.85 -32.41
C ILE A 70 -6.98 11.85 -31.37
N TRP A 71 -6.29 12.98 -31.21
CA TRP A 71 -5.18 13.16 -30.27
C TRP A 71 -5.47 14.30 -29.29
N PRO A 72 -6.34 14.06 -28.29
CA PRO A 72 -6.79 15.11 -27.38
C PRO A 72 -5.67 15.59 -26.44
N TYR A 73 -5.50 16.91 -26.36
CA TYR A 73 -4.69 17.60 -25.37
C TYR A 73 -5.48 18.78 -24.77
N ILE A 74 -5.21 19.07 -23.50
CA ILE A 74 -5.66 20.31 -22.88
C ILE A 74 -4.44 21.24 -22.81
N THR A 75 -4.30 22.08 -23.83
CA THR A 75 -3.29 23.16 -23.87
C THR A 75 -3.69 24.28 -22.90
N GLN A 76 -2.81 25.26 -22.68
CA GLN A 76 -3.11 26.39 -21.81
C GLN A 76 -4.33 27.19 -22.27
N GLU A 77 -4.50 27.33 -23.59
CA GLU A 77 -5.66 28.00 -24.20
C GLU A 77 -6.94 27.17 -24.01
N ALA A 78 -6.90 25.86 -24.29
CA ALA A 78 -8.03 24.95 -24.03
C ALA A 78 -8.42 24.92 -22.55
N PHE A 79 -7.44 24.99 -21.65
CA PHE A 79 -7.65 25.07 -20.21
C PHE A 79 -8.38 26.37 -19.82
N ALA A 80 -7.91 27.51 -20.34
CA ALA A 80 -8.54 28.81 -20.08
C ALA A 80 -9.98 28.85 -20.61
N ASN A 81 -10.20 28.42 -21.86
CA ASN A 81 -11.52 28.34 -22.47
C ASN A 81 -12.46 27.43 -21.67
N THR A 82 -11.97 26.28 -21.20
CA THR A 82 -12.77 25.37 -20.37
C THR A 82 -13.18 26.00 -19.04
N MET A 83 -12.28 26.76 -18.40
CA MET A 83 -12.58 27.47 -17.16
C MET A 83 -13.58 28.62 -17.37
N ASP A 84 -13.49 29.33 -18.50
CA ASP A 84 -14.43 30.40 -18.83
C ASP A 84 -15.83 29.85 -19.15
N ASN A 85 -15.91 28.76 -19.92
CA ASN A 85 -17.17 28.05 -20.15
C ASN A 85 -17.78 27.51 -18.85
N TYR A 86 -16.94 26.99 -17.95
CA TYR A 86 -17.38 26.56 -16.62
C TYR A 86 -17.99 27.71 -15.82
N ARG A 87 -17.37 28.89 -15.81
CA ARG A 87 -17.90 30.07 -15.11
C ARG A 87 -19.26 30.51 -15.65
N LEU A 88 -19.39 30.57 -16.99
CA LEU A 88 -20.65 30.92 -17.64
C LEU A 88 -21.75 29.91 -17.33
N PHE A 89 -21.42 28.62 -17.41
CA PHE A 89 -22.34 27.53 -17.11
C PHE A 89 -22.82 27.54 -15.66
N ILE A 90 -21.89 27.69 -14.71
CA ILE A 90 -22.23 27.75 -13.27
C ILE A 90 -23.02 29.01 -12.92
N ALA A 91 -22.72 30.15 -13.53
CA ALA A 91 -23.50 31.37 -13.32
C ALA A 91 -24.97 31.15 -13.76
N ALA A 92 -25.18 30.61 -14.95
CA ALA A 92 -26.52 30.28 -15.45
C ALA A 92 -27.25 29.26 -14.55
N TYR A 93 -26.54 28.22 -14.09
CA TYR A 93 -27.10 27.23 -13.17
C TYR A 93 -27.47 27.83 -11.81
N ASN A 94 -26.62 28.67 -11.23
CA ASN A 94 -26.89 29.30 -9.94
C ASN A 94 -28.07 30.28 -10.04
N ASP A 95 -28.17 31.07 -11.11
CA ASP A 95 -29.32 31.93 -11.39
C ASP A 95 -30.63 31.10 -11.43
N GLN A 96 -30.63 29.94 -12.10
CA GLN A 96 -31.78 29.03 -12.14
C GLN A 96 -32.12 28.48 -10.75
N VAL A 97 -31.13 28.04 -9.98
CA VAL A 97 -31.33 27.52 -8.63
C VAL A 97 -31.91 28.58 -7.69
N GLU A 98 -31.50 29.84 -7.81
CA GLU A 98 -32.06 30.94 -7.04
C GLU A 98 -33.55 31.14 -7.36
N LEU A 99 -33.92 31.14 -8.65
CA LEU A 99 -35.32 31.21 -9.07
C LEU A 99 -36.15 30.03 -8.52
N THR A 100 -35.65 28.80 -8.66
CA THR A 100 -36.32 27.60 -8.11
C THR A 100 -36.44 27.66 -6.58
N ASN A 101 -35.45 28.22 -5.88
CA ASN A 101 -35.51 28.39 -4.43
C ASN A 101 -36.54 29.43 -3.99
N ILE A 102 -36.73 30.51 -4.77
CA ILE A 102 -37.80 31.49 -4.54
C ILE A 102 -39.17 30.82 -4.68
N GLU A 103 -39.37 30.00 -5.71
CA GLU A 103 -40.60 29.21 -5.90
C GLU A 103 -40.82 28.19 -4.77
N THR A 104 -39.73 27.54 -4.33
CA THR A 104 -39.73 26.61 -3.21
C THR A 104 -40.13 27.30 -1.90
N GLU A 105 -39.65 28.52 -1.65
CA GLU A 105 -40.02 29.32 -0.47
C GLU A 105 -41.51 29.70 -0.52
N LYS A 106 -42.02 30.12 -1.68
CA LYS A 106 -43.46 30.41 -1.88
C LYS A 106 -44.32 29.18 -1.61
N TYR A 107 -43.91 28.03 -2.11
CA TYR A 107 -44.59 26.76 -1.85
C TYR A 107 -44.58 26.40 -0.35
N ASN A 108 -43.42 26.49 0.29
CA ASN A 108 -43.30 26.19 1.73
C ASN A 108 -44.10 27.16 2.60
N ALA A 109 -44.19 28.44 2.21
CA ALA A 109 -45.07 29.40 2.88
C ALA A 109 -46.54 28.97 2.77
N ALA A 110 -46.99 28.53 1.59
CA ALA A 110 -48.35 28.01 1.40
C ALA A 110 -48.63 26.75 2.24
N VAL A 111 -47.66 25.84 2.35
CA VAL A 111 -47.76 24.66 3.22
C VAL A 111 -47.87 25.08 4.69
N ARG A 112 -47.05 26.03 5.16
CA ARG A 112 -47.12 26.54 6.53
C ARG A 112 -48.45 27.20 6.84
N THR A 113 -49.01 27.97 5.89
CA THR A 113 -50.34 28.56 6.06
C THR A 113 -51.43 27.50 6.11
N ALA A 114 -51.35 26.44 5.29
CA ALA A 114 -52.31 25.34 5.28
C ALA A 114 -52.30 24.55 6.61
N ILE A 115 -51.11 24.28 7.15
CA ILE A 115 -50.93 23.62 8.45
C ILE A 115 -51.43 24.51 9.61
N ALA A 116 -51.30 25.83 9.47
CA ALA A 116 -51.78 26.77 10.47
C ALA A 116 -53.31 26.92 10.47
N SER A 117 -53.95 26.84 9.30
CA SER A 117 -55.42 26.90 9.17
C SER A 117 -56.10 25.59 9.58
N GLU A 118 -55.51 24.44 9.23
CA GLU A 118 -56.03 23.12 9.58
C GLU A 118 -54.91 22.28 10.22
N PRO A 119 -54.96 22.04 11.54
CA PRO A 119 -53.93 21.26 12.21
C PRO A 119 -53.97 19.81 11.73
N LEU A 120 -52.80 19.28 11.40
CA LEU A 120 -52.63 17.92 10.89
C LEU A 120 -53.25 16.86 11.82
N THR A 121 -54.00 15.93 11.22
CA THR A 121 -54.48 14.71 11.91
C THR A 121 -53.30 13.84 12.32
N ASP A 122 -53.43 13.07 13.40
CA ASP A 122 -52.34 12.22 13.91
C ASP A 122 -51.84 11.19 12.89
N VAL A 123 -52.74 10.70 12.04
CA VAL A 123 -52.40 9.84 10.89
C VAL A 123 -51.51 10.56 9.86
N GLN A 124 -51.80 11.84 9.55
CA GLN A 124 -51.01 12.65 8.62
C GLN A 124 -49.62 12.97 9.21
N LYS A 125 -49.54 13.25 10.52
CA LYS A 125 -48.25 13.43 11.23
C LYS A 125 -47.38 12.18 11.15
N GLU A 126 -47.97 11.00 11.33
CA GLU A 126 -47.28 9.73 11.20
C GLU A 126 -46.78 9.47 9.77
N PHE A 127 -47.61 9.72 8.76
CA PHE A 127 -47.18 9.60 7.36
C PHE A 127 -46.06 10.59 7.00
N ALA A 128 -46.13 11.84 7.48
CA ALA A 128 -45.07 12.82 7.29
C ALA A 128 -43.75 12.39 7.94
N ARG A 129 -43.81 11.81 9.15
CA ARG A 129 -42.66 11.25 9.86
C ARG A 129 -42.03 10.08 9.09
N ILE A 130 -42.86 9.16 8.59
CA ILE A 130 -42.40 8.01 7.79
C ILE A 130 -41.76 8.50 6.49
N PHE A 131 -42.37 9.47 5.80
CA PHE A 131 -41.84 10.05 4.57
C PHE A 131 -40.47 10.68 4.80
N LYS A 132 -40.34 11.56 5.81
CA LYS A 132 -39.05 12.20 6.16
C LYS A 132 -37.99 11.15 6.47
N ARG A 133 -38.32 10.09 7.22
CA ARG A 133 -37.37 9.02 7.54
C ARG A 133 -36.95 8.22 6.29
N LYS A 134 -37.89 7.93 5.38
CA LYS A 134 -37.64 7.14 4.16
C LYS A 134 -36.81 7.89 3.12
N TYR A 135 -37.03 9.20 2.98
CA TYR A 135 -36.42 10.02 1.93
C TYR A 135 -35.41 11.06 2.43
N ALA A 136 -35.00 11.01 3.71
CA ALA A 136 -34.02 11.93 4.29
C ALA A 136 -32.71 11.99 3.49
N SER A 137 -32.22 10.83 3.04
CA SER A 137 -30.94 10.68 2.33
C SER A 137 -30.99 11.04 0.84
N LYS A 138 -32.17 11.37 0.31
CA LYS A 138 -32.33 11.75 -1.10
C LYS A 138 -31.85 13.18 -1.36
N ARG A 139 -31.36 13.42 -2.58
CA ARG A 139 -30.92 14.74 -3.07
C ARG A 139 -32.11 15.71 -3.09
N ALA A 140 -31.84 17.02 -3.03
CA ALA A 140 -32.89 18.04 -2.89
C ALA A 140 -33.90 18.02 -4.05
N LYS A 141 -33.43 17.87 -5.30
CA LYS A 141 -34.29 17.76 -6.49
C LYS A 141 -35.25 16.54 -6.41
N GLU A 142 -34.69 15.33 -6.30
CA GLU A 142 -35.47 14.09 -6.15
C GLU A 142 -36.43 14.13 -4.95
N TYR A 143 -36.00 14.73 -3.83
CA TYR A 143 -36.84 14.86 -2.65
C TYR A 143 -38.03 15.79 -2.91
N ASN A 144 -37.82 16.91 -3.61
CA ASN A 144 -38.87 17.88 -3.89
C ASN A 144 -39.92 17.33 -4.85
N GLU A 145 -39.51 16.60 -5.88
CA GLU A 145 -40.42 15.88 -6.79
C GLU A 145 -41.33 14.92 -6.01
N LEU A 146 -40.74 14.10 -5.13
CA LEU A 146 -41.50 13.16 -4.28
C LEU A 146 -42.43 13.87 -3.28
N VAL A 147 -42.06 15.08 -2.82
CA VAL A 147 -42.92 15.90 -1.95
C VAL A 147 -44.11 16.44 -2.74
N GLU A 148 -43.92 16.85 -3.99
CA GLU A 148 -45.02 17.29 -4.85
C GLU A 148 -46.01 16.16 -5.11
N GLU A 149 -45.53 14.97 -5.47
CA GLU A 149 -46.37 13.77 -5.64
C GLU A 149 -47.14 13.45 -4.36
N PHE A 150 -46.45 13.39 -3.22
CA PHE A 150 -47.05 13.06 -1.93
C PHE A 150 -48.12 14.09 -1.49
N ASN A 151 -47.82 15.38 -1.63
CA ASN A 151 -48.75 16.43 -1.21
C ASN A 151 -49.95 16.55 -2.18
N THR A 152 -49.80 16.17 -3.44
CA THR A 152 -50.92 16.09 -4.40
C THR A 152 -51.90 14.98 -4.03
N GLU A 153 -51.39 13.83 -3.58
CA GLU A 153 -52.24 12.69 -3.19
C GLU A 153 -52.90 12.84 -1.82
N ARG A 154 -52.22 13.48 -0.85
CA ARG A 154 -52.60 13.41 0.58
C ARG A 154 -52.83 14.77 1.25
N GLY A 155 -52.75 15.86 0.47
CA GLY A 155 -52.86 17.23 0.96
C GLY A 155 -51.52 17.84 1.38
N LEU A 156 -51.46 19.18 1.42
CA LEU A 156 -50.24 19.96 1.71
C LEU A 156 -49.73 19.72 3.13
N THR A 157 -48.81 18.77 3.28
CA THR A 157 -48.31 18.31 4.59
C THR A 157 -46.81 18.51 4.74
N LEU A 158 -46.06 18.46 3.64
CA LEU A 158 -44.60 18.44 3.65
C LEU A 158 -43.99 19.66 2.97
N GLU A 159 -42.95 20.21 3.58
CA GLU A 159 -42.11 21.26 2.98
C GLU A 159 -41.06 20.65 2.03
N LYS A 160 -40.77 21.38 0.96
CA LYS A 160 -39.66 21.13 0.03
C LYS A 160 -38.33 21.61 0.62
N LYS A 161 -37.22 20.99 0.20
CA LYS A 161 -35.85 21.38 0.56
C LYS A 161 -35.30 22.42 -0.43
N LYS A 162 -34.54 23.39 0.08
CA LYS A 162 -33.78 24.32 -0.78
C LYS A 162 -32.66 23.58 -1.51
N ILE A 163 -32.47 23.90 -2.78
CA ILE A 163 -31.35 23.41 -3.59
C ILE A 163 -30.15 24.34 -3.32
N ALA A 164 -28.98 23.76 -3.04
CA ALA A 164 -27.79 24.56 -2.76
C ALA A 164 -27.04 24.92 -4.05
N THR A 165 -26.60 26.18 -4.14
CA THR A 165 -25.80 26.70 -5.25
C THR A 165 -24.37 26.15 -5.23
N VAL A 166 -23.67 26.26 -6.35
CA VAL A 166 -22.25 25.89 -6.45
C VAL A 166 -21.39 27.04 -5.90
N LYS A 167 -20.62 26.73 -4.85
CA LYS A 167 -19.72 27.70 -4.18
C LYS A 167 -18.47 27.98 -5.00
N TYR A 168 -17.89 29.18 -4.82
CA TYR A 168 -16.63 29.60 -5.45
C TYR A 168 -15.46 28.61 -5.21
N ALA A 169 -15.38 28.01 -4.03
CA ALA A 169 -14.34 27.03 -3.70
C ALA A 169 -14.36 25.80 -4.62
N THR A 170 -15.52 25.47 -5.21
CA THR A 170 -15.68 24.36 -6.16
C THR A 170 -14.92 24.64 -7.47
N GLU A 171 -14.77 25.91 -7.87
CA GLU A 171 -13.98 26.29 -9.04
C GLU A 171 -12.51 25.91 -8.87
N ILE A 172 -11.93 26.18 -7.69
CA ILE A 172 -10.53 25.86 -7.37
C ILE A 172 -10.33 24.33 -7.42
N VAL A 173 -11.28 23.57 -6.87
CA VAL A 173 -11.24 22.09 -6.92
C VAL A 173 -11.37 21.58 -8.36
N PHE A 174 -12.29 22.17 -9.15
CA PHE A 174 -12.46 21.82 -10.56
C PHE A 174 -11.21 22.12 -11.38
N GLN A 175 -10.52 23.23 -11.12
CA GLN A 175 -9.25 23.57 -11.77
C GLN A 175 -8.18 22.47 -11.55
N GLN A 176 -8.06 21.95 -10.32
CA GLN A 176 -7.12 20.86 -10.03
C GLN A 176 -7.55 19.53 -10.67
N MET A 177 -8.86 19.26 -10.70
CA MET A 177 -9.41 18.11 -11.42
C MET A 177 -9.08 18.18 -12.91
N LEU A 178 -9.24 19.35 -13.54
CA LEU A 178 -8.92 19.59 -14.93
C LEU A 178 -7.42 19.40 -15.23
N HIS A 179 -6.55 19.80 -14.29
CA HIS A 179 -5.10 19.57 -14.39
C HIS A 179 -4.72 18.07 -14.32
N LEU A 180 -5.37 17.30 -13.45
CA LEU A 180 -5.18 15.84 -13.44
C LEU A 180 -5.71 15.22 -14.73
N TYR A 181 -6.82 15.73 -15.25
CA TYR A 181 -7.39 15.24 -16.49
C TYR A 181 -6.47 15.50 -17.69
N SER A 182 -5.86 16.69 -17.78
CA SER A 182 -4.90 17.00 -18.85
C SER A 182 -3.70 16.04 -18.83
N SER A 183 -3.22 15.68 -17.64
CA SER A 183 -2.15 14.70 -17.45
C SER A 183 -2.56 13.29 -17.90
N GLN A 184 -3.79 12.88 -17.59
CA GLN A 184 -4.35 11.60 -18.03
C GLN A 184 -4.53 11.53 -19.56
N LEU A 185 -5.02 12.61 -20.16
CA LEU A 185 -5.17 12.71 -21.62
C LEU A 185 -3.81 12.70 -22.32
N ALA A 186 -2.83 13.47 -21.85
CA ALA A 186 -1.50 13.48 -22.43
C ALA A 186 -0.85 12.08 -22.43
N ALA A 187 -0.95 11.34 -21.33
CA ALA A 187 -0.43 9.97 -21.24
C ALA A 187 -1.13 9.01 -22.22
N LYS A 188 -2.44 9.17 -22.43
CA LYS A 188 -3.19 8.37 -23.41
C LYS A 188 -2.79 8.74 -24.83
N THR A 189 -2.74 10.04 -25.13
CA THR A 189 -2.43 10.54 -26.48
C THR A 189 -1.04 10.13 -26.92
N GLN A 190 -0.05 10.09 -26.01
CA GLN A 190 1.27 9.51 -26.29
C GLN A 190 1.18 8.06 -26.79
N ILE A 191 0.34 7.21 -26.17
CA ILE A 191 0.12 5.83 -26.60
C ILE A 191 -0.55 5.81 -27.98
N TYR A 192 -1.55 6.65 -28.21
CA TYR A 192 -2.28 6.71 -29.48
C TYR A 192 -1.37 7.15 -30.63
N MET A 193 -0.51 8.14 -30.40
CA MET A 193 0.50 8.59 -31.37
C MET A 193 1.51 7.48 -31.68
N GLN A 194 1.97 6.74 -30.66
CA GLN A 194 2.90 5.60 -30.85
C GLN A 194 2.28 4.45 -31.64
N LEU A 195 0.96 4.27 -31.54
CA LEU A 195 0.19 3.26 -32.27
C LEU A 195 -0.30 3.73 -33.65
N GLY A 196 -0.11 5.01 -33.99
CA GLY A 196 -0.54 5.57 -35.28
C GLY A 196 -2.06 5.64 -35.47
N ILE A 197 -2.84 5.68 -34.39
CA ILE A 197 -4.31 5.72 -34.47
C ILE A 197 -4.74 7.09 -35.00
N THR A 198 -5.54 7.09 -36.07
CA THR A 198 -6.03 8.32 -36.74
C THR A 198 -7.55 8.47 -36.73
N GLU A 199 -8.28 7.47 -36.21
CA GLU A 199 -9.74 7.50 -36.15
C GLU A 199 -10.23 8.37 -35.00
N PRO A 200 -11.26 9.22 -35.21
CA PRO A 200 -11.85 10.03 -34.17
C PRO A 200 -12.60 9.14 -33.17
N GLN A 201 -12.26 9.27 -31.88
CA GLN A 201 -12.88 8.49 -30.80
C GLN A 201 -13.45 9.42 -29.72
N PRO A 202 -14.45 8.96 -28.95
CA PRO A 202 -14.88 9.69 -27.78
C PRO A 202 -13.72 9.85 -26.81
N VAL A 203 -13.56 11.08 -26.30
CA VAL A 203 -12.52 11.43 -25.35
C VAL A 203 -12.74 10.60 -24.08
N LYS A 204 -11.64 10.10 -23.51
CA LYS A 204 -11.70 9.19 -22.36
C LYS A 204 -12.35 9.87 -21.15
N GLN A 205 -13.19 9.15 -20.43
CA GLN A 205 -13.67 9.53 -19.10
C GLN A 205 -12.51 9.94 -18.18
N PHE A 206 -12.71 11.03 -17.46
CA PHE A 206 -11.79 11.50 -16.43
C PHE A 206 -11.87 10.59 -15.20
N GLU A 207 -10.72 10.06 -14.77
CA GLU A 207 -10.63 9.29 -13.53
C GLU A 207 -10.40 10.23 -12.33
N VAL A 208 -11.46 10.47 -11.57
CA VAL A 208 -11.48 11.34 -10.39
C VAL A 208 -11.11 10.55 -9.14
N ASN A 209 -9.90 10.77 -8.64
CA ASN A 209 -9.48 10.27 -7.33
C ASN A 209 -9.24 11.43 -6.37
N SER A 210 -10.05 11.52 -5.32
CA SER A 210 -9.96 12.58 -4.31
C SER A 210 -8.59 12.66 -3.65
N TYR A 211 -7.90 11.53 -3.45
CA TYR A 211 -6.55 11.52 -2.89
C TYR A 211 -5.56 12.22 -3.82
N HIS A 212 -5.60 11.91 -5.12
CA HIS A 212 -4.69 12.53 -6.10
C HIS A 212 -4.90 14.04 -6.20
N VAL A 213 -6.14 14.52 -6.06
CA VAL A 213 -6.40 15.97 -6.03
C VAL A 213 -5.82 16.62 -4.78
N THR A 214 -5.94 16.00 -3.60
CA THR A 214 -5.35 16.52 -2.35
C THR A 214 -3.82 16.45 -2.32
N SER A 215 -3.22 15.49 -3.03
CA SER A 215 -1.77 15.25 -3.02
C SER A 215 -1.01 16.06 -4.07
N LEU A 216 -1.68 16.93 -4.83
CA LEU A 216 -1.03 17.80 -5.79
C LEU A 216 -0.17 18.82 -5.05
N GLU A 217 1.12 18.88 -5.36
CA GLU A 217 2.07 19.79 -4.73
C GLU A 217 2.68 20.75 -5.77
N ARG A 218 2.93 21.98 -5.35
CA ARG A 218 3.67 23.01 -6.08
C ARG A 218 4.82 23.45 -5.20
N ASN A 219 6.05 23.28 -5.69
CA ASN A 219 7.28 23.60 -4.95
C ASN A 219 7.32 22.99 -3.53
N GLY A 220 6.84 21.75 -3.37
CA GLY A 220 6.79 21.03 -2.09
C GLY A 220 5.66 21.43 -1.14
N VAL A 221 4.75 22.32 -1.57
CA VAL A 221 3.55 22.72 -0.79
C VAL A 221 2.29 22.21 -1.48
N LYS A 222 1.32 21.69 -0.72
CA LYS A 222 0.04 21.24 -1.26
C LYS A 222 -0.69 22.38 -1.99
N SER A 223 -1.24 22.07 -3.16
CA SER A 223 -1.93 23.04 -4.02
C SER A 223 -3.26 23.51 -3.41
N ILE A 224 -3.91 22.65 -2.62
CA ILE A 224 -5.10 22.98 -1.84
C ILE A 224 -4.99 22.28 -0.49
N ASP A 225 -5.25 23.02 0.59
CA ASP A 225 -5.36 22.46 1.92
C ASP A 225 -6.81 22.04 2.23
N VAL A 226 -7.22 20.89 1.68
CA VAL A 226 -8.54 20.30 1.92
C VAL A 226 -8.44 18.80 2.16
N CYS A 227 -9.39 18.25 2.92
CA CYS A 227 -9.48 16.81 3.11
C CYS A 227 -10.17 16.11 1.91
N THR A 228 -9.94 14.80 1.77
CA THR A 228 -10.49 14.00 0.67
C THR A 228 -12.02 13.99 0.64
N GLU A 229 -12.66 14.05 1.80
CA GLU A 229 -14.13 14.10 1.92
C GLU A 229 -14.70 15.40 1.35
N THR A 230 -14.02 16.52 1.59
CA THR A 230 -14.41 17.83 1.01
C THR A 230 -14.38 17.77 -0.52
N ILE A 231 -13.37 17.11 -1.10
CA ILE A 231 -13.29 16.92 -2.56
C ILE A 231 -14.43 16.05 -3.09
N ARG A 232 -14.82 14.99 -2.35
CA ARG A 232 -15.97 14.16 -2.73
C ARG A 232 -17.27 14.95 -2.72
N ASN A 233 -17.46 15.83 -1.74
CA ASN A 233 -18.62 16.71 -1.67
C ASN A 233 -18.66 17.70 -2.83
N HIS A 234 -17.53 18.33 -3.17
CA HIS A 234 -17.43 19.19 -4.36
C HIS A 234 -17.70 18.41 -5.65
N ARG A 235 -17.17 17.19 -5.80
CA ARG A 235 -17.48 16.33 -6.95
C ARG A 235 -18.96 16.03 -7.05
N SER A 236 -19.61 15.63 -5.94
CA SER A 236 -21.05 15.36 -5.93
C SER A 236 -21.88 16.60 -6.26
N ARG A 237 -21.40 17.80 -5.90
CA ARG A 237 -22.04 19.07 -6.27
C ARG A 237 -21.89 19.36 -7.77
N LEU A 238 -20.71 19.11 -8.33
CA LEU A 238 -20.47 19.26 -9.77
C LEU A 238 -21.30 18.28 -10.61
N GLU A 239 -21.53 17.08 -10.09
CA GLU A 239 -22.45 16.10 -10.67
C GLU A 239 -23.90 16.61 -10.63
N GLU A 240 -24.37 17.15 -9.49
CA GLU A 240 -25.71 17.74 -9.36
C GLU A 240 -25.92 18.96 -10.27
N ALA A 241 -24.86 19.72 -10.52
CA ALA A 241 -24.86 20.87 -11.41
C ALA A 241 -24.83 20.48 -12.91
N GLY A 242 -24.58 19.22 -13.25
CA GLY A 242 -24.44 18.78 -14.65
C GLY A 242 -23.10 19.14 -15.29
N VAL A 243 -22.09 19.50 -14.49
CA VAL A 243 -20.70 19.72 -14.96
C VAL A 243 -20.02 18.38 -15.21
N LEU A 244 -20.24 17.41 -14.32
CA LEU A 244 -19.73 16.05 -14.44
C LEU A 244 -20.89 15.09 -14.74
N THR A 245 -20.76 14.29 -15.79
CA THR A 245 -21.80 13.37 -16.27
C THR A 245 -21.27 11.92 -16.29
N GLU A 246 -22.18 10.94 -16.46
CA GLU A 246 -21.87 9.51 -16.60
C GLU A 246 -21.01 8.91 -15.45
N TYR A 247 -21.58 8.90 -14.25
CA TYR A 247 -20.94 8.33 -13.07
C TYR A 247 -20.68 6.82 -13.21
N THR A 248 -19.42 6.42 -13.29
CA THR A 248 -19.01 5.02 -13.35
C THR A 248 -18.08 4.66 -12.18
N PHE A 249 -18.52 3.75 -11.32
CA PHE A 249 -17.76 3.31 -10.14
C PHE A 249 -17.18 1.89 -10.34
N LEU A 250 -15.85 1.78 -10.28
CA LEU A 250 -15.12 0.52 -10.49
C LEU A 250 -14.41 0.02 -9.21
N GLY A 251 -14.98 0.31 -8.05
CA GLY A 251 -14.50 -0.12 -6.74
C GLY A 251 -13.64 0.90 -6.00
N HIS A 252 -13.36 0.63 -4.72
CA HIS A 252 -12.74 1.60 -3.79
C HIS A 252 -11.27 1.93 -4.08
N LYS A 253 -10.56 1.08 -4.84
CA LYS A 253 -9.13 1.27 -5.17
C LYS A 253 -8.90 2.12 -6.41
N ARG A 254 -9.95 2.39 -7.20
CA ARG A 254 -9.88 3.14 -8.45
C ARG A 254 -10.63 4.46 -8.29
N GLY A 255 -10.25 5.46 -9.08
CA GLY A 255 -11.01 6.69 -9.16
C GLY A 255 -12.40 6.44 -9.75
N VAL A 256 -13.33 7.34 -9.45
CA VAL A 256 -14.63 7.37 -10.13
C VAL A 256 -14.41 7.92 -11.53
N LYS A 257 -14.93 7.25 -12.55
CA LYS A 257 -14.84 7.73 -13.93
C LYS A 257 -16.07 8.55 -14.27
N MET A 258 -15.87 9.73 -14.84
CA MET A 258 -16.94 10.66 -15.23
C MET A 258 -16.53 11.41 -16.50
N HIS A 259 -17.49 11.86 -17.30
CA HIS A 259 -17.23 12.82 -18.37
C HIS A 259 -17.39 14.25 -17.86
N ILE A 260 -16.66 15.18 -18.46
CA ILE A 260 -16.93 16.61 -18.32
C ILE A 260 -17.92 16.97 -19.43
N ASN A 261 -18.93 17.75 -19.10
CA ASN A 261 -19.94 18.21 -20.05
C ASN A 261 -19.26 18.85 -21.29
N SER A 262 -19.70 18.46 -22.49
CA SER A 262 -19.16 18.92 -23.78
C SER A 262 -19.30 20.42 -24.01
N GLN A 263 -20.28 21.07 -23.38
CA GLN A 263 -20.45 22.53 -23.41
C GLN A 263 -19.35 23.24 -22.61
N ILE A 264 -18.80 22.58 -21.60
CA ILE A 264 -17.74 23.13 -20.74
C ILE A 264 -16.37 22.80 -21.33
N LEU A 265 -16.18 21.54 -21.73
CA LEU A 265 -14.89 21.01 -22.14
C LEU A 265 -14.44 21.52 -23.51
N SER A 266 -13.31 22.23 -23.55
CA SER A 266 -12.59 22.57 -24.76
C SER A 266 -11.30 21.74 -24.85
N ILE A 267 -11.07 21.09 -25.99
CA ILE A 267 -9.91 20.22 -26.22
C ILE A 267 -9.18 20.65 -27.48
N PHE A 268 -7.86 20.66 -27.45
CA PHE A 268 -7.02 20.78 -28.64
C PHE A 268 -6.72 19.40 -29.22
N ASP A 269 -7.05 19.16 -30.49
CA ASP A 269 -6.68 17.93 -31.18
C ASP A 269 -5.37 18.12 -31.96
N ALA A 270 -4.30 17.47 -31.51
CA ALA A 270 -2.98 17.60 -32.11
C ALA A 270 -2.89 17.06 -33.54
N LYS A 271 -3.83 16.21 -33.99
CA LYS A 271 -3.81 15.69 -35.37
C LYS A 271 -4.40 16.70 -36.35
N THR A 272 -5.50 17.35 -35.97
CA THR A 272 -6.24 18.30 -36.81
C THR A 272 -5.81 19.76 -36.58
N LEU A 273 -5.04 20.02 -35.52
CA LEU A 273 -4.57 21.34 -35.07
C LEU A 273 -5.71 22.32 -34.72
N ASN A 274 -6.90 21.80 -34.45
CA ASN A 274 -8.10 22.59 -34.15
C ASN A 274 -8.59 22.35 -32.73
N PHE A 275 -9.29 23.36 -32.19
CA PHE A 275 -10.04 23.22 -30.95
C PHE A 275 -11.39 22.56 -31.21
N VAL A 276 -11.62 21.45 -30.52
CA VAL A 276 -12.89 20.74 -30.50
C VAL A 276 -13.66 21.15 -29.25
N GLY A 277 -14.91 21.58 -29.45
CA GLY A 277 -15.89 21.87 -28.41
C GLY A 277 -17.29 21.53 -28.92
N ALA A 278 -18.33 21.78 -28.11
CA ALA A 278 -19.71 21.43 -28.45
C ALA A 278 -20.18 21.98 -29.83
N GLU A 279 -19.75 23.18 -30.21
CA GLU A 279 -20.17 23.84 -31.46
C GLU A 279 -19.53 23.24 -32.73
N ASN A 280 -18.36 22.60 -32.61
CA ASN A 280 -17.58 22.07 -33.73
C ASN A 280 -17.64 20.54 -33.86
N GLN A 281 -18.55 19.89 -33.14
CA GLN A 281 -18.68 18.44 -33.13
C GLN A 281 -19.58 17.95 -34.28
N ARG A 282 -19.21 16.82 -34.91
CA ARG A 282 -20.07 16.18 -35.92
C ARG A 282 -21.40 15.79 -35.26
N VAL A 283 -22.51 16.29 -35.81
CA VAL A 283 -23.88 16.07 -35.31
C VAL A 283 -24.32 14.61 -35.47
N SER A 284 -23.76 13.90 -36.44
CA SER A 284 -24.04 12.49 -36.73
C SER A 284 -22.95 11.59 -36.15
N PRO A 285 -23.23 10.72 -35.16
CA PRO A 285 -22.35 9.61 -34.84
C PRO A 285 -22.29 8.66 -36.04
N GLU A 286 -21.12 8.06 -36.32
CA GLU A 286 -21.07 6.89 -37.18
C GLU A 286 -21.94 5.81 -36.54
N THR A 287 -22.90 5.27 -37.27
CA THR A 287 -23.82 4.23 -36.79
C THR A 287 -23.04 2.97 -36.41
N SER A 288 -22.64 2.87 -35.14
CA SER A 288 -22.26 1.60 -34.55
C SER A 288 -23.54 0.84 -34.17
N LYS A 289 -23.59 -0.46 -34.46
CA LYS A 289 -24.63 -1.34 -33.89
C LYS A 289 -24.60 -1.21 -32.37
N GLU A 290 -25.68 -0.69 -31.78
CA GLU A 290 -25.87 -0.77 -30.33
C GLU A 290 -25.98 -2.24 -29.93
N PHE A 291 -24.99 -2.73 -29.18
CA PHE A 291 -25.12 -4.00 -28.49
C PHE A 291 -25.86 -3.74 -27.17
N GLY A 292 -26.96 -4.47 -26.95
CA GLY A 292 -27.79 -4.31 -25.75
C GLY A 292 -26.96 -4.39 -24.45
N ASN A 293 -27.24 -3.44 -23.55
CA ASN A 293 -26.73 -3.29 -22.19
C ASN A 293 -25.75 -4.39 -21.73
N THR A 294 -24.45 -4.09 -21.82
CA THR A 294 -23.45 -4.86 -21.08
C THR A 294 -23.55 -4.45 -19.61
N ASN A 295 -24.51 -5.05 -18.88
CA ASN A 295 -24.45 -5.07 -17.43
C ASN A 295 -23.17 -5.83 -17.07
N ASP A 296 -22.09 -5.09 -16.79
CA ASP A 296 -20.89 -5.67 -16.20
C ASP A 296 -21.29 -6.33 -14.87
N ILE A 297 -21.40 -7.65 -14.89
CA ILE A 297 -21.72 -8.45 -13.72
C ILE A 297 -20.53 -8.31 -12.76
N THR A 298 -20.67 -7.47 -11.75
CA THR A 298 -19.69 -7.31 -10.65
C THR A 298 -19.66 -8.52 -9.71
N ARG A 299 -20.51 -9.54 -9.92
CA ARG A 299 -20.41 -10.81 -9.20
C ARG A 299 -19.19 -11.60 -9.67
N THR A 300 -18.33 -11.94 -8.72
CA THR A 300 -17.26 -12.92 -8.94
C THR A 300 -17.89 -14.27 -9.25
N ILE A 301 -17.92 -14.66 -10.53
CA ILE A 301 -18.20 -16.05 -10.90
C ILE A 301 -17.00 -16.86 -10.41
N LYS A 302 -17.14 -17.51 -9.25
CA LYS A 302 -16.16 -18.49 -8.76
C LYS A 302 -16.17 -19.66 -9.74
N LYS A 303 -15.35 -19.58 -10.80
CA LYS A 303 -14.99 -20.77 -11.55
C LYS A 303 -14.15 -21.62 -10.62
N ASN A 304 -14.69 -22.75 -10.17
CA ASN A 304 -13.91 -23.84 -9.60
C ASN A 304 -12.98 -24.35 -10.70
N ILE A 305 -11.85 -23.67 -10.89
CA ILE A 305 -10.74 -24.20 -11.65
C ILE A 305 -10.18 -25.29 -10.76
N LYS A 306 -10.51 -26.56 -11.07
CA LYS A 306 -9.75 -27.70 -10.54
C LYS A 306 -8.30 -27.42 -10.88
N ILE A 307 -7.47 -27.25 -9.85
CA ILE A 307 -6.02 -27.21 -10.00
C ILE A 307 -5.68 -28.54 -10.68
N LYS A 308 -5.29 -28.51 -11.96
CA LYS A 308 -4.74 -29.70 -12.61
C LYS A 308 -3.44 -30.01 -11.87
N GLU A 309 -3.44 -31.15 -11.21
CA GLU A 309 -2.34 -31.76 -10.50
C GLU A 309 -1.04 -31.75 -11.30
N ASN A 310 0.03 -31.73 -10.52
CA ASN A 310 1.40 -32.14 -10.82
C ASN A 310 1.65 -32.64 -12.25
N VAL A 311 2.52 -31.91 -12.93
CA VAL A 311 3.36 -32.53 -13.95
C VAL A 311 4.17 -33.62 -13.23
N GLU A 312 3.94 -34.88 -13.60
CA GLU A 312 4.77 -35.99 -13.17
C GLU A 312 6.20 -35.71 -13.63
N ASN A 313 7.07 -35.40 -12.67
CA ASN A 313 8.51 -35.43 -12.90
C ASN A 313 8.92 -36.89 -12.97
N SER A 314 8.97 -37.41 -14.19
CA SER A 314 9.69 -38.64 -14.52
C SER A 314 11.19 -38.41 -14.38
N SER A 315 11.71 -38.74 -13.21
CA SER A 315 13.12 -39.12 -13.06
C SER A 315 13.23 -40.11 -11.89
N LEU A 316 13.05 -41.39 -12.21
CA LEU A 316 13.47 -42.51 -11.37
C LEU A 316 15.00 -42.63 -11.39
N ASP A 317 15.53 -43.06 -10.24
CA ASP A 317 16.83 -43.67 -9.99
C ASP A 317 18.11 -42.85 -10.16
N LEU A 318 18.61 -42.36 -9.03
CA LEU A 318 19.99 -42.61 -8.57
C LEU A 318 20.02 -42.44 -7.04
N GLY A 319 20.26 -43.55 -6.34
CA GLY A 319 20.14 -43.65 -4.89
C GLY A 319 21.06 -42.72 -4.10
N THR A 320 20.55 -42.25 -2.96
CA THR A 320 21.36 -41.75 -1.84
C THR A 320 20.76 -42.22 -0.52
N ALA A 321 21.65 -42.59 0.40
CA ALA A 321 21.38 -43.34 1.62
C ALA A 321 20.29 -42.71 2.52
N GLN A 322 19.45 -43.58 3.08
CA GLN A 322 18.43 -43.24 4.06
C GLN A 322 19.04 -42.53 5.27
N ALA A 323 18.60 -41.28 5.49
CA ALA A 323 18.69 -40.62 6.77
C ALA A 323 17.45 -41.00 7.61
N PRO A 324 17.56 -41.27 8.93
CA PRO A 324 16.43 -41.73 9.73
C PRO A 324 15.30 -40.68 9.77
N GLU A 325 14.09 -41.14 9.46
CA GLU A 325 12.84 -40.38 9.24
C GLU A 325 12.21 -39.76 10.52
N PHE A 326 13.01 -39.21 11.44
CA PHE A 326 12.48 -38.69 12.71
C PHE A 326 12.49 -37.15 12.84
N LEU A 327 12.86 -36.41 11.80
CA LEU A 327 13.07 -34.95 11.88
C LEU A 327 12.19 -34.07 10.98
N ASN A 328 11.38 -34.64 10.07
CA ASN A 328 10.62 -33.86 9.08
C ASN A 328 9.10 -33.82 9.27
N SER A 329 8.54 -34.50 10.28
CA SER A 329 7.09 -34.55 10.53
C SER A 329 6.58 -33.52 11.57
N PHE A 330 7.42 -32.63 12.10
CA PHE A 330 7.05 -31.82 13.27
C PHE A 330 7.04 -30.28 13.08
N LEU A 331 7.14 -29.77 11.85
CA LEU A 331 7.18 -28.32 11.58
C LEU A 331 6.17 -27.80 10.53
N GLN A 332 5.09 -28.53 10.27
CA GLN A 332 3.98 -28.01 9.45
C GLN A 332 2.62 -28.32 10.07
N GLU A 333 2.31 -27.67 11.20
CA GLU A 333 0.91 -27.32 11.47
C GLU A 333 0.61 -25.97 10.81
N HIS A 334 0.07 -26.05 9.60
CA HIS A 334 -0.67 -24.95 9.02
C HIS A 334 -1.89 -24.68 9.90
N ARG A 335 -1.90 -23.55 10.64
CA ARG A 335 -3.13 -23.00 11.20
C ARG A 335 -4.13 -22.77 10.08
N VAL A 336 -5.25 -23.48 10.12
CA VAL A 336 -6.41 -23.18 9.30
C VAL A 336 -6.97 -21.82 9.75
N GLN A 337 -6.94 -20.83 8.85
CA GLN A 337 -7.67 -19.58 9.02
C GLN A 337 -9.17 -19.90 9.02
N GLY A 338 -9.87 -19.73 10.15
CA GLY A 338 -11.33 -19.86 10.12
C GLY A 338 -12.10 -19.92 11.44
N GLU A 339 -11.48 -20.16 12.59
CA GLU A 339 -12.24 -20.21 13.85
C GLU A 339 -12.21 -18.88 14.58
N LYS A 340 -13.41 -18.38 14.88
CA LYS A 340 -13.63 -17.20 15.72
C LYS A 340 -12.95 -17.42 17.06
N ILE A 341 -11.98 -16.57 17.38
CA ILE A 341 -11.40 -16.43 18.72
C ILE A 341 -12.56 -16.03 19.64
N SER A 342 -13.03 -16.97 20.46
CA SER A 342 -13.94 -16.67 21.56
C SER A 342 -13.22 -15.79 22.57
N GLN A 343 -13.96 -14.84 23.12
CA GLN A 343 -13.48 -13.92 24.14
C GLN A 343 -12.88 -14.66 25.33
N GLY A 344 -11.77 -14.12 25.83
CA GLY A 344 -10.97 -14.69 26.89
C GLY A 344 -11.77 -15.01 28.14
N GLY A 345 -11.86 -16.31 28.43
CA GLY A 345 -12.05 -16.79 29.80
C GLY A 345 -10.73 -16.64 30.56
N ALA A 346 -10.81 -16.21 31.81
CA ALA A 346 -9.68 -16.18 32.72
C ALA A 346 -8.95 -17.52 32.68
N ALA A 347 -7.64 -17.47 32.45
CA ALA A 347 -6.82 -18.67 32.42
C ALA A 347 -6.99 -19.41 33.76
N GLU A 348 -7.58 -20.60 33.68
CA GLU A 348 -7.51 -21.58 34.75
C GLU A 348 -6.02 -21.75 35.11
N ASN A 349 -5.68 -21.55 36.38
CA ASN A 349 -4.34 -21.80 36.90
C ASN A 349 -3.99 -23.26 36.60
N VAL A 350 -3.29 -23.50 35.49
CA VAL A 350 -2.76 -24.81 35.13
C VAL A 350 -1.94 -25.27 36.33
N LYS A 351 -2.40 -26.34 37.01
CA LYS A 351 -1.69 -26.96 38.12
C LYS A 351 -0.28 -27.29 37.64
N VAL A 352 0.68 -26.45 38.01
CA VAL A 352 2.10 -26.66 37.75
C VAL A 352 2.46 -28.03 38.32
N SER A 353 2.99 -28.92 37.49
CA SER A 353 3.30 -30.29 37.89
C SER A 353 4.49 -30.26 38.86
N LYS A 354 4.20 -30.19 40.17
CA LYS A 354 5.22 -30.26 41.23
C LYS A 354 6.20 -31.43 41.04
N GLN A 355 5.70 -32.55 40.50
CA GLN A 355 6.47 -33.76 40.19
C GLN A 355 7.67 -33.52 39.26
N SER A 356 7.57 -32.65 38.24
CA SER A 356 8.69 -32.43 37.32
C SER A 356 9.82 -31.62 37.96
N SER A 357 9.47 -30.63 38.79
CA SER A 357 10.45 -29.82 39.52
C SER A 357 11.09 -30.62 40.67
N GLU A 358 10.33 -31.46 41.37
CA GLU A 358 10.83 -32.39 42.40
C GLU A 358 11.83 -33.41 41.81
N ASN A 359 11.53 -33.95 40.62
CA ASN A 359 12.44 -34.85 39.89
C ASN A 359 13.76 -34.16 39.48
N LEU A 360 13.73 -32.86 39.18
CA LEU A 360 14.95 -32.11 38.86
C LEU A 360 15.73 -31.78 40.13
N GLN A 361 15.05 -31.46 41.23
CA GLN A 361 15.70 -31.20 42.53
C GLN A 361 16.38 -32.44 43.09
N SER A 362 15.82 -33.65 42.89
CA SER A 362 16.45 -34.90 43.34
C SER A 362 17.75 -35.25 42.61
N LEU A 363 18.04 -34.62 41.46
CA LEU A 363 19.29 -34.78 40.71
C LEU A 363 20.44 -33.93 41.26
N ILE A 364 20.16 -33.01 42.17
CA ILE A 364 21.14 -32.14 42.82
C ILE A 364 21.88 -32.96 43.88
N LEU A 365 23.19 -33.07 43.74
CA LEU A 365 24.07 -33.77 44.68
C LEU A 365 24.78 -32.76 45.59
N HIS A 366 25.30 -33.21 46.73
CA HIS A 366 26.20 -32.36 47.53
C HIS A 366 27.54 -32.18 46.79
N ASP A 367 28.14 -30.98 46.85
CA ASP A 367 29.33 -30.63 46.04
C ASP A 367 30.53 -31.56 46.27
N GLN A 368 30.72 -32.03 47.51
CA GLN A 368 31.77 -33.01 47.84
C GLN A 368 31.51 -34.37 47.18
N GLU A 369 30.27 -34.87 47.26
CA GLU A 369 29.88 -36.16 46.70
C GLU A 369 29.97 -36.13 45.16
N LEU A 370 29.54 -35.02 44.55
CA LEU A 370 29.69 -34.80 43.11
C LEU A 370 31.15 -34.84 42.68
N ALA A 371 32.05 -34.19 43.43
CA ALA A 371 33.47 -34.16 43.11
C ALA A 371 34.13 -35.54 43.20
N GLU A 372 33.74 -36.35 44.19
CA GLU A 372 34.20 -37.74 44.35
C GLU A 372 33.71 -38.63 43.19
N LYS A 373 32.42 -38.56 42.86
CA LYS A 373 31.83 -39.29 41.72
C LYS A 373 32.42 -38.87 40.36
N LEU A 374 32.73 -37.58 40.19
CA LEU A 374 33.43 -37.06 39.00
C LEU A 374 34.87 -37.57 38.91
N ALA A 375 35.60 -37.64 40.03
CA ALA A 375 36.95 -38.18 40.09
C ALA A 375 37.00 -39.70 39.85
N ALA A 376 35.98 -40.42 40.33
CA ALA A 376 35.79 -41.86 40.07
C ALA A 376 35.42 -42.17 38.61
N GLY A 377 35.06 -41.16 37.81
CA GLY A 377 34.73 -41.30 36.39
C GLY A 377 33.31 -41.79 36.11
N GLU A 378 32.40 -41.76 37.09
CA GLU A 378 31.00 -42.19 36.94
C GLU A 378 30.26 -41.42 35.84
N PHE A 379 30.62 -40.15 35.63
CA PHE A 379 29.98 -39.25 34.66
C PHE A 379 30.68 -39.16 33.30
N ASN A 380 31.66 -40.02 32.99
CA ASN A 380 32.40 -39.97 31.72
C ASN A 380 31.50 -40.14 30.47
N TYR A 381 30.36 -40.81 30.64
CA TYR A 381 29.35 -41.06 29.60
C TYR A 381 28.01 -40.38 29.90
N HIS A 382 28.02 -39.32 30.73
CA HIS A 382 26.80 -38.62 31.13
C HIS A 382 26.00 -38.14 29.91
N VAL A 383 24.71 -38.50 29.87
CA VAL A 383 23.77 -38.02 28.86
C VAL A 383 23.17 -36.70 29.36
N PRO A 384 23.36 -35.59 28.63
CA PRO A 384 22.86 -34.30 29.09
C PRO A 384 21.33 -34.27 29.17
N ILE A 385 20.78 -33.61 30.19
CA ILE A 385 19.34 -33.35 30.32
C ILE A 385 18.83 -32.59 29.09
N ASP A 386 17.68 -32.98 28.54
CA ASP A 386 17.07 -32.29 27.40
C ASP A 386 16.82 -30.82 27.72
N ILE A 387 17.29 -29.94 26.83
CA ILE A 387 17.16 -28.48 26.94
C ILE A 387 15.68 -28.08 26.99
N ARG A 388 14.78 -28.84 26.34
CA ARG A 388 13.33 -28.58 26.36
C ARG A 388 12.75 -28.69 27.77
N VAL A 389 13.19 -29.67 28.54
CA VAL A 389 12.76 -29.88 29.94
C VAL A 389 13.22 -28.70 30.80
N LEU A 390 14.45 -28.24 30.59
CA LEU A 390 14.98 -27.07 31.30
C LEU A 390 14.25 -25.78 30.92
N TYR A 391 13.86 -25.59 29.65
CA TYR A 391 13.02 -24.45 29.26
C TYR A 391 11.61 -24.53 29.84
N ALA A 392 11.00 -25.71 29.87
CA ALA A 392 9.69 -25.91 30.49
C ALA A 392 9.74 -25.55 31.99
N GLU A 393 10.76 -26.01 32.72
CA GLU A 393 11.00 -25.64 34.11
C GLU A 393 11.31 -24.14 34.28
N SER A 394 12.03 -23.53 33.34
CA SER A 394 12.35 -22.11 33.42
C SER A 394 11.13 -21.19 33.30
N ARG A 395 10.12 -21.61 32.53
CA ARG A 395 8.90 -20.84 32.26
C ARG A 395 7.78 -21.13 33.25
N ASN A 396 7.59 -22.41 33.56
CA ASN A 396 6.41 -22.88 34.28
C ASN A 396 6.74 -23.60 35.59
N GLY A 397 8.01 -23.81 35.93
CA GLY A 397 8.42 -24.67 37.04
C GLY A 397 8.54 -23.98 38.40
N THR A 398 8.39 -24.75 39.48
CA THR A 398 8.37 -24.26 40.87
C THR A 398 9.74 -24.21 41.56
N MET A 399 10.82 -24.68 40.91
CA MET A 399 12.15 -24.73 41.54
C MET A 399 12.66 -23.32 41.90
N SER A 400 13.39 -23.18 42.99
CA SER A 400 14.03 -21.91 43.32
C SER A 400 15.10 -21.52 42.29
N ARG A 401 15.46 -20.24 42.22
CA ARG A 401 16.51 -19.78 41.29
C ARG A 401 17.90 -20.27 41.69
N ASP A 402 18.12 -20.47 42.99
CA ASP A 402 19.39 -20.94 43.55
C ASP A 402 19.57 -22.43 43.27
N ASP A 403 18.55 -23.25 43.54
CA ASP A 403 18.57 -24.68 43.19
C ASP A 403 18.74 -24.88 41.68
N PHE A 404 18.08 -24.03 40.87
CA PHE A 404 18.23 -24.08 39.42
C PHE A 404 19.66 -23.72 38.99
N GLN A 405 20.32 -22.76 39.65
CA GLN A 405 21.73 -22.45 39.38
C GLN A 405 22.62 -23.67 39.69
N VAL A 406 22.40 -24.31 40.84
CA VAL A 406 23.13 -25.50 41.27
C VAL A 406 22.95 -26.60 40.23
N LEU A 407 21.71 -26.90 39.84
CA LEU A 407 21.38 -27.90 38.83
C LEU A 407 22.12 -27.63 37.50
N ILE A 408 22.07 -26.40 36.99
CA ILE A 408 22.70 -26.03 35.72
C ILE A 408 24.23 -26.17 35.78
N ILE A 409 24.85 -25.77 36.89
CA ILE A 409 26.32 -25.87 37.06
C ILE A 409 26.75 -27.33 37.24
N GLN A 410 26.03 -28.11 38.04
CA GLN A 410 26.32 -29.54 38.19
C GLN A 410 26.13 -30.29 36.88
N GLU A 411 25.07 -30.00 36.13
CA GLU A 411 24.82 -30.57 34.82
C GLU A 411 25.94 -30.23 33.82
N PHE A 412 26.43 -28.99 33.82
CA PHE A 412 27.61 -28.62 33.04
C PHE A 412 28.85 -29.42 33.45
N MET A 413 29.12 -29.58 34.75
CA MET A 413 30.29 -30.31 35.25
C MET A 413 30.21 -31.82 34.94
N LYS A 414 29.01 -32.42 35.02
CA LYS A 414 28.76 -33.80 34.57
C LYS A 414 29.05 -33.95 33.08
N CYS A 415 28.62 -33.01 32.23
CA CYS A 415 28.98 -33.00 30.80
C CYS A 415 30.49 -32.81 30.56
N ALA A 416 31.16 -32.02 31.41
CA ALA A 416 32.59 -31.73 31.31
C ALA A 416 33.47 -32.95 31.61
N ALA A 417 33.00 -33.91 32.42
CA ALA A 417 33.72 -35.14 32.76
C ALA A 417 34.22 -35.90 31.52
N ARG A 418 33.48 -35.82 30.40
CA ARG A 418 33.86 -36.44 29.12
C ARG A 418 35.23 -35.98 28.59
N LEU A 419 35.71 -34.79 28.95
CA LEU A 419 37.06 -34.32 28.59
C LEU A 419 38.18 -35.10 29.29
N TYR A 420 37.86 -35.79 30.38
CA TYR A 420 38.82 -36.47 31.25
C TYR A 420 38.75 -37.99 31.15
N ARG A 421 38.13 -38.55 30.11
CA ARG A 421 37.99 -40.01 29.93
C ARG A 421 39.33 -40.76 29.92
N SER A 422 40.40 -40.10 29.48
CA SER A 422 41.77 -40.64 29.44
C SER A 422 42.66 -40.17 30.61
N ALA A 423 42.11 -39.45 31.59
CA ALA A 423 42.83 -38.88 32.72
C ALA A 423 42.12 -39.18 34.05
N THR A 424 42.87 -39.23 35.15
CA THR A 424 42.32 -39.46 36.49
C THR A 424 42.50 -38.20 37.37
N PRO A 425 41.65 -37.18 37.22
CA PRO A 425 41.72 -35.97 38.01
C PRO A 425 41.33 -36.20 39.48
N PHE A 426 42.03 -35.54 40.41
CA PHE A 426 41.74 -35.61 41.85
C PHE A 426 40.40 -34.94 42.20
N ALA A 427 39.68 -35.49 43.17
CA ALA A 427 38.42 -34.93 43.69
C ALA A 427 38.57 -33.46 44.14
N GLY A 428 39.69 -33.12 44.78
CA GLY A 428 39.98 -31.74 45.19
C GLY A 428 40.04 -30.73 44.02
N SER A 429 40.46 -31.18 42.83
CA SER A 429 40.50 -30.33 41.63
C SER A 429 39.10 -30.06 41.08
N TRP A 430 38.23 -31.08 41.08
CA TRP A 430 36.81 -30.93 40.72
C TRP A 430 36.07 -30.03 41.71
N LYS A 431 36.26 -30.23 43.02
CA LYS A 431 35.66 -29.38 44.05
C LYS A 431 36.06 -27.92 43.89
N LYS A 432 37.34 -27.66 43.60
CA LYS A 432 37.84 -26.30 43.30
C LYS A 432 37.11 -25.70 42.10
N ALA A 433 36.93 -26.45 41.01
CA ALA A 433 36.21 -25.98 39.83
C ALA A 433 34.72 -25.70 40.10
N ILE A 434 34.03 -26.61 40.80
CA ILE A 434 32.61 -26.48 41.16
C ILE A 434 32.39 -25.22 42.01
N ASN A 435 33.14 -25.07 43.11
CA ASN A 435 33.02 -23.92 44.00
C ASN A 435 33.28 -22.61 43.26
N PHE A 436 34.32 -22.59 42.41
CA PHE A 436 34.68 -21.40 41.66
C PHE A 436 33.60 -20.99 40.64
N TRP A 437 32.92 -21.96 40.03
CA TRP A 437 31.81 -21.71 39.12
C TRP A 437 30.54 -21.28 39.85
N MET A 438 30.19 -21.93 40.97
CA MET A 438 29.06 -21.53 41.82
C MET A 438 29.18 -20.07 42.30
N GLN A 439 30.40 -19.63 42.61
CA GLN A 439 30.67 -18.28 43.07
C GLN A 439 30.63 -17.22 41.96
N ASN A 440 31.09 -17.54 40.74
CA ASN A 440 31.38 -16.51 39.72
C ASN A 440 30.56 -16.63 38.42
N LYS A 441 30.01 -17.81 38.08
CA LYS A 441 29.18 -17.99 36.87
C LYS A 441 27.69 -17.85 37.20
N LEU A 442 26.92 -17.48 36.18
CA LEU A 442 25.45 -17.27 36.24
C LEU A 442 24.98 -16.12 37.16
N LYS A 443 25.87 -15.18 37.47
CA LYS A 443 25.57 -13.95 38.23
C LYS A 443 25.66 -12.71 37.32
N ALA A 444 24.70 -11.81 37.48
CA ALA A 444 24.68 -10.44 36.97
C ALA A 444 25.12 -9.44 38.06
N HIS A 445 25.22 -8.16 37.72
CA HIS A 445 25.50 -7.09 38.67
C HIS A 445 24.44 -6.98 39.78
N ASN A 446 23.18 -7.34 39.48
CA ASN A 446 22.03 -7.22 40.38
C ASN A 446 21.57 -8.57 40.99
N GLY A 447 22.44 -9.60 41.00
CA GLY A 447 22.11 -10.95 41.50
C GLY A 447 22.11 -12.02 40.41
N LEU A 448 21.46 -13.17 40.62
CA LEU A 448 21.46 -14.28 39.66
C LEU A 448 20.82 -13.93 38.31
N TYR A 449 21.16 -14.68 37.25
CA TYR A 449 20.44 -14.62 35.98
C TYR A 449 19.00 -15.14 36.09
N HIS A 450 18.13 -14.74 35.17
CA HIS A 450 16.81 -15.38 35.02
C HIS A 450 16.99 -16.82 34.52
N LYS A 451 16.08 -17.72 34.90
CA LYS A 451 16.20 -19.15 34.58
C LYS A 451 16.39 -19.39 33.07
N GLU A 452 15.65 -18.70 32.20
CA GLU A 452 15.80 -18.83 30.74
C GLU A 452 17.22 -18.51 30.27
N LEU A 453 17.81 -17.41 30.77
CA LEU A 453 19.17 -17.01 30.44
C LEU A 453 20.20 -18.02 30.97
N MET A 454 19.93 -18.70 32.09
CA MET A 454 20.78 -19.79 32.57
C MET A 454 20.76 -20.99 31.62
N VAL A 455 19.58 -21.33 31.05
CA VAL A 455 19.45 -22.40 30.05
C VAL A 455 20.18 -22.02 28.75
N ASP A 456 20.04 -20.78 28.28
CA ASP A 456 20.81 -20.25 27.14
C ASP A 456 22.33 -20.40 27.36
N LYS A 457 22.78 -20.06 28.57
CA LYS A 457 24.20 -20.17 28.94
C LYS A 457 24.65 -21.62 29.01
N LEU A 458 23.83 -22.53 29.52
CA LEU A 458 24.13 -23.97 29.48
C LEU A 458 24.28 -24.48 28.06
N GLN A 459 23.40 -24.05 27.14
CA GLN A 459 23.48 -24.43 25.73
C GLN A 459 24.77 -23.90 25.08
N GLU A 460 25.15 -22.65 25.36
CA GLU A 460 26.46 -22.08 24.99
C GLU A 460 27.61 -22.95 25.54
N TYR A 461 27.57 -23.29 26.82
CA TYR A 461 28.63 -24.08 27.48
C TYR A 461 28.75 -25.50 26.93
N ARG A 462 27.63 -26.17 26.65
CA ARG A 462 27.59 -27.50 26.01
C ARG A 462 28.20 -27.46 24.61
N TRP A 463 27.89 -26.44 23.82
CA TRP A 463 28.51 -26.26 22.51
C TRP A 463 30.02 -26.04 22.62
N ARG A 464 30.45 -25.19 23.57
CA ARG A 464 31.86 -24.90 23.83
C ARG A 464 32.63 -26.14 24.29
N LEU A 465 32.05 -26.96 25.16
CA LEU A 465 32.61 -28.25 25.56
C LEU A 465 32.76 -29.21 24.38
N ASN A 466 31.75 -29.32 23.52
CA ASN A 466 31.82 -30.14 22.31
C ASN A 466 32.93 -29.66 21.37
N HIS A 467 33.09 -28.34 21.23
CA HIS A 467 34.16 -27.74 20.44
C HIS A 467 35.54 -28.06 21.03
N ALA A 468 35.71 -27.88 22.35
CA ALA A 468 36.93 -28.21 23.07
C ALA A 468 37.28 -29.70 22.95
N HIS A 469 36.31 -30.59 23.13
CA HIS A 469 36.51 -32.04 22.98
C HIS A 469 37.00 -32.40 21.57
N LYS A 470 36.41 -31.82 20.52
CA LYS A 470 36.88 -32.02 19.14
C LYS A 470 38.28 -31.45 18.92
N TRP A 471 38.66 -30.38 19.61
CA TRP A 471 39.99 -29.80 19.53
C TRP A 471 41.03 -30.68 20.23
N PHE A 472 40.75 -31.16 21.45
CA PHE A 472 41.62 -32.11 22.16
C PHE A 472 41.74 -33.46 21.46
N ALA A 473 40.68 -33.97 20.82
CA ALA A 473 40.78 -35.19 20.04
C ALA A 473 41.69 -35.05 18.79
N LYS A 474 41.87 -33.83 18.29
CA LYS A 474 42.75 -33.51 17.16
C LYS A 474 44.15 -33.07 17.57
N SER A 475 44.32 -32.65 18.82
CA SER A 475 45.57 -32.08 19.33
C SER A 475 46.21 -33.08 20.26
N GLU A 476 47.52 -33.32 20.16
CA GLU A 476 48.24 -34.22 21.09
C GLU A 476 48.42 -33.63 22.50
N VAL A 477 47.76 -32.51 22.79
CA VAL A 477 47.83 -31.78 24.04
C VAL A 477 46.95 -32.43 25.11
N LYS A 478 47.54 -32.75 26.27
CA LYS A 478 46.80 -33.27 27.42
C LYS A 478 45.92 -32.20 28.07
N THR A 479 44.76 -32.59 28.55
CA THR A 479 43.84 -31.71 29.26
C THR A 479 44.43 -31.28 30.61
N LEU A 480 44.29 -30.00 30.96
CA LEU A 480 44.65 -29.50 32.28
C LEU A 480 43.67 -30.05 33.33
N TYR A 481 44.13 -30.20 34.57
CA TYR A 481 43.26 -30.58 35.68
C TYR A 481 42.03 -29.65 35.78
N PRO A 482 40.84 -30.17 36.15
CA PRO A 482 39.58 -29.42 36.15
C PRO A 482 39.66 -28.05 36.81
N GLY A 483 40.27 -27.96 37.99
CA GLY A 483 40.43 -26.71 38.73
C GLY A 483 41.24 -25.63 38.01
N ASN A 484 42.15 -26.02 37.10
CA ASN A 484 42.94 -25.09 36.28
C ASN A 484 42.31 -24.86 34.91
N TYR A 485 41.67 -25.87 34.32
CA TYR A 485 41.02 -25.76 33.01
C TYR A 485 39.79 -24.86 33.05
N PHE A 486 38.99 -24.97 34.11
CA PHE A 486 37.77 -24.19 34.33
C PHE A 486 38.02 -22.86 35.05
N ASP A 487 39.27 -22.41 35.12
CA ASP A 487 39.64 -21.09 35.60
C ASP A 487 39.14 -20.01 34.62
N LEU A 488 38.53 -18.97 35.18
CA LEU A 488 37.88 -17.87 34.48
C LEU A 488 38.88 -16.83 34.02
N THR A 489 40.06 -16.78 34.65
CA THR A 489 41.13 -15.84 34.30
C THR A 489 41.86 -16.25 33.02
N ARG A 490 41.77 -17.53 32.64
CA ARG A 490 42.47 -18.09 31.48
C ARG A 490 41.75 -17.82 30.16
N THR A 491 41.92 -16.61 29.66
CA THR A 491 41.27 -16.14 28.43
C THR A 491 42.12 -16.29 27.17
N ASP A 492 43.40 -16.65 27.32
CA ASP A 492 44.36 -16.71 26.21
C ASP A 492 44.55 -18.12 25.67
N ALA A 493 44.94 -18.19 24.38
CA ALA A 493 45.12 -19.45 23.67
C ALA A 493 46.25 -20.31 24.28
N LYS A 494 47.31 -19.65 24.78
CA LYS A 494 48.50 -20.29 25.35
C LYS A 494 48.22 -20.97 26.69
N GLU A 495 47.18 -20.53 27.41
CA GLU A 495 46.85 -21.01 28.76
C GLU A 495 45.92 -22.22 28.76
N ILE A 496 45.37 -22.57 27.58
CA ILE A 496 44.54 -23.75 27.33
C ILE A 496 43.34 -23.81 28.30
N GLY A 497 42.70 -22.66 28.54
CA GLY A 497 41.54 -22.54 29.44
C GLY A 497 40.19 -22.68 28.71
N PHE A 498 39.15 -23.07 29.45
CA PHE A 498 37.78 -23.15 28.92
C PHE A 498 37.26 -21.77 28.47
N GLU A 499 37.67 -20.68 29.11
CA GLU A 499 37.14 -19.35 28.79
C GLU A 499 37.57 -18.88 27.38
N TYR A 500 38.75 -19.28 26.90
CA TYR A 500 39.19 -19.01 25.52
C TYR A 500 38.20 -19.52 24.44
N THR A 501 37.50 -20.63 24.70
CA THR A 501 36.52 -21.21 23.76
C THR A 501 35.33 -20.27 23.45
N ARG A 502 35.13 -19.23 24.26
CA ARG A 502 34.13 -18.17 24.00
C ARG A 502 34.38 -17.46 22.67
N LYS A 503 35.65 -17.27 22.27
CA LYS A 503 36.00 -16.67 20.96
C LYS A 503 35.45 -17.51 19.80
N ALA A 504 35.54 -18.84 19.89
CA ALA A 504 34.99 -19.76 18.89
C ALA A 504 33.46 -19.71 18.83
N TRP A 505 32.79 -19.62 19.99
CA TRP A 505 31.33 -19.45 20.05
C TRP A 505 30.85 -18.16 19.39
N LEU A 506 31.51 -17.04 19.66
CA LEU A 506 31.17 -15.75 19.02
C LEU A 506 31.31 -15.82 17.50
N LYS A 507 32.35 -16.51 16.99
CA LYS A 507 32.52 -16.76 15.55
C LYS A 507 31.38 -17.63 15.00
N HIS A 508 30.98 -18.67 15.73
CA HIS A 508 29.85 -19.51 15.34
C HIS A 508 28.53 -18.74 15.30
N LYS A 509 28.28 -17.85 16.27
CA LYS A 509 27.08 -17.00 16.30
C LYS A 509 27.01 -16.08 15.08
N LYS A 510 28.11 -15.40 14.75
CA LYS A 510 28.20 -14.57 13.52
C LYS A 510 27.93 -15.39 12.25
N TYR A 511 28.50 -16.59 12.16
CA TYR A 511 28.24 -17.49 11.03
C TYR A 511 26.75 -17.86 10.90
N GLN A 512 26.07 -18.17 12.01
CA GLN A 512 24.63 -18.46 11.97
C GLN A 512 23.79 -17.25 11.50
N GLU A 513 24.15 -16.04 11.94
CA GLU A 513 23.50 -14.80 11.53
C GLU A 513 23.68 -14.57 10.02
N GLU A 514 24.90 -14.78 9.49
CA GLU A 514 25.18 -14.67 8.06
C GLU A 514 24.41 -15.68 7.21
N VAL A 515 24.31 -16.94 7.67
CA VAL A 515 23.55 -17.99 6.97
C VAL A 515 22.07 -17.61 6.88
N LYS A 516 21.46 -17.15 7.98
CA LYS A 516 20.07 -16.69 8.00
C LYS A 516 19.84 -15.48 7.09
N ALA A 517 20.79 -14.54 7.06
CA ALA A 517 20.71 -13.38 6.18
C ALA A 517 20.76 -13.78 4.70
N LYS A 518 21.66 -14.69 4.33
CA LYS A 518 21.75 -15.23 2.96
C LYS A 518 20.48 -15.98 2.55
N GLU A 519 19.92 -16.79 3.44
CA GLU A 519 18.66 -17.48 3.19
C GLU A 519 17.49 -16.50 2.96
N ALA A 520 17.40 -15.45 3.78
CA ALA A 520 16.39 -14.40 3.63
C ALA A 520 16.54 -13.65 2.29
N GLU A 521 17.76 -13.38 1.85
CA GLU A 521 18.04 -12.74 0.57
C GLU A 521 17.67 -13.63 -0.63
N VAL A 522 18.01 -14.91 -0.60
CA VAL A 522 17.62 -15.89 -1.61
C VAL A 522 16.09 -15.99 -1.71
N ASN A 523 15.40 -16.00 -0.55
CA ASN A 523 13.94 -16.02 -0.52
C ASN A 523 13.32 -14.74 -1.09
N ARG A 524 13.89 -13.58 -0.79
CA ARG A 524 13.44 -12.28 -1.34
C ARG A 524 13.59 -12.23 -2.86
N THR A 525 14.75 -12.62 -3.38
CA THR A 525 15.02 -12.61 -4.84
C THR A 525 14.12 -13.62 -5.58
N ALA A 526 13.89 -14.80 -5.01
CA ALA A 526 12.97 -15.79 -5.54
C ALA A 526 11.52 -15.25 -5.61
N LYS A 527 11.07 -14.53 -4.57
CA LYS A 527 9.74 -13.89 -4.54
C LYS A 527 9.59 -12.83 -5.63
N GLN A 528 10.55 -11.91 -5.73
CA GLN A 528 10.56 -10.86 -6.77
C GLN A 528 10.56 -11.47 -8.18
N ARG A 529 11.32 -12.54 -8.41
CA ARG A 529 11.32 -13.28 -9.69
C ARG A 529 9.94 -13.84 -10.01
N LYS A 530 9.28 -14.50 -9.05
CA LYS A 530 7.92 -15.07 -9.21
C LYS A 530 6.91 -13.97 -9.51
N GLU A 531 6.97 -12.84 -8.81
CA GLU A 531 6.10 -11.68 -9.06
C GLU A 531 6.28 -11.14 -10.47
N ARG A 532 7.52 -10.95 -10.94
CA ARG A 532 7.81 -10.51 -12.31
C ARG A 532 7.23 -11.45 -13.37
N ILE A 533 7.38 -12.77 -13.19
CA ILE A 533 6.80 -13.78 -14.08
C ILE A 533 5.27 -13.69 -14.07
N ASN A 534 4.66 -13.54 -12.91
CA ASN A 534 3.20 -13.42 -12.78
C ASN A 534 2.66 -12.15 -13.45
N HIS A 535 3.35 -11.01 -13.30
CA HIS A 535 2.98 -9.77 -13.99
C HIS A 535 3.10 -9.90 -15.51
N ALA A 536 4.16 -10.53 -16.01
CA ALA A 536 4.32 -10.80 -17.44
C ALA A 536 3.20 -11.69 -17.99
N LYS A 537 2.86 -12.80 -17.29
CA LYS A 537 1.75 -13.68 -17.68
C LYS A 537 0.40 -12.95 -17.70
N LYS A 538 0.13 -12.10 -16.71
CA LYS A 538 -1.09 -11.27 -16.65
C LYS A 538 -1.17 -10.28 -17.80
N PHE A 539 -0.04 -9.68 -18.16
CA PHE A 539 0.07 -8.79 -19.31
C PHE A 539 -0.24 -9.53 -20.62
N ASP A 540 0.44 -10.65 -20.87
CA ASP A 540 0.26 -11.44 -22.09
C ASP A 540 -1.17 -11.97 -22.24
N LEU A 541 -1.80 -12.38 -21.14
CA LEU A 541 -3.20 -12.82 -21.13
C LEU A 541 -4.14 -11.70 -21.59
N LYS A 542 -3.94 -10.48 -21.10
CA LYS A 542 -4.79 -9.34 -21.44
C LYS A 542 -4.52 -8.84 -22.86
N LEU A 543 -3.27 -8.86 -23.29
CA LEU A 543 -2.92 -8.60 -24.69
C LEU A 543 -3.61 -9.60 -25.63
N LYS A 544 -3.61 -10.90 -25.29
CA LYS A 544 -4.35 -11.92 -26.05
C LYS A 544 -5.86 -11.67 -26.07
N GLN A 545 -6.45 -11.16 -24.98
CA GLN A 545 -7.87 -10.79 -24.98
C GLN A 545 -8.15 -9.64 -25.94
N PHE A 546 -7.26 -8.66 -26.00
CA PHE A 546 -7.36 -7.54 -26.93
C PHE A 546 -7.24 -8.02 -28.38
N LEU A 547 -6.22 -8.83 -28.71
CA LEU A 547 -6.02 -9.36 -30.06
C LEU A 547 -7.19 -10.23 -30.55
N ASN A 548 -7.95 -10.84 -29.64
CA ASN A 548 -9.16 -11.60 -29.95
C ASN A 548 -10.44 -10.73 -29.96
N ASN A 549 -10.31 -9.41 -30.00
CA ASN A 549 -11.41 -8.44 -29.97
C ASN A 549 -12.38 -8.59 -28.78
N ARG A 550 -11.92 -9.15 -27.64
CA ARG A 550 -12.74 -9.32 -26.44
C ARG A 550 -12.73 -8.13 -25.51
N ILE A 551 -11.76 -7.25 -25.65
CA ILE A 551 -11.61 -6.01 -24.86
C ILE A 551 -11.20 -4.87 -25.78
N THR A 552 -11.59 -3.64 -25.43
CA THR A 552 -11.19 -2.44 -26.17
C THR A 552 -9.76 -2.02 -25.84
N LEU A 553 -9.14 -1.18 -26.69
CA LEU A 553 -7.80 -0.64 -26.42
C LEU A 553 -7.77 0.18 -25.12
N ASN A 554 -8.83 0.95 -24.86
CA ASN A 554 -8.98 1.72 -23.64
C ASN A 554 -8.98 0.81 -22.39
N GLU A 555 -9.67 -0.32 -22.43
CA GLU A 555 -9.69 -1.31 -21.34
C GLU A 555 -8.33 -1.98 -21.13
N LEU A 556 -7.59 -2.26 -22.20
CA LEU A 556 -6.23 -2.80 -22.10
C LEU A 556 -5.30 -1.81 -21.40
N ILE A 557 -5.31 -0.55 -21.84
CA ILE A 557 -4.49 0.52 -21.23
C ILE A 557 -4.86 0.70 -19.76
N ASP A 558 -6.16 0.73 -19.44
CA ASP A 558 -6.67 0.86 -18.07
C ASP A 558 -6.26 -0.31 -17.18
N TYR A 559 -6.29 -1.54 -17.72
CA TYR A 559 -5.85 -2.71 -16.97
C TYR A 559 -4.36 -2.64 -16.65
N VAL A 560 -3.53 -2.27 -17.63
CA VAL A 560 -2.08 -2.17 -17.48
C VAL A 560 -1.72 -1.06 -16.49
N HIS A 561 -2.38 0.09 -16.58
CA HIS A 561 -2.15 1.23 -15.69
C HIS A 561 -2.40 0.89 -14.22
N ASN A 562 -3.48 0.14 -13.95
CA ASN A 562 -4.00 -0.10 -12.60
C ASN A 562 -3.50 -1.40 -11.94
N ASN A 563 -3.14 -2.42 -12.73
CA ASN A 563 -2.86 -3.76 -12.18
C ASN A 563 -1.41 -4.24 -12.40
N LEU A 564 -0.62 -3.52 -13.20
CA LEU A 564 0.75 -3.90 -13.54
C LEU A 564 1.74 -2.78 -13.18
N PRO A 565 3.02 -3.12 -12.94
CA PRO A 565 4.04 -2.11 -12.69
C PRO A 565 4.22 -1.15 -13.89
N SER A 566 4.72 0.06 -13.61
CA SER A 566 4.84 1.15 -14.59
C SER A 566 5.62 0.81 -15.86
N ASN A 567 6.60 -0.09 -15.75
CA ASN A 567 7.39 -0.59 -16.88
C ASN A 567 6.56 -1.32 -17.96
N PHE A 568 5.38 -1.86 -17.62
CA PHE A 568 4.51 -2.50 -18.61
C PHE A 568 3.72 -1.51 -19.46
N ARG A 569 3.65 -0.23 -19.07
CA ARG A 569 2.92 0.80 -19.84
C ARG A 569 3.57 1.04 -21.20
N ALA A 570 4.89 1.21 -21.23
CA ALA A 570 5.66 1.35 -22.46
C ALA A 570 5.65 0.07 -23.32
N LYS A 571 5.55 -1.10 -22.68
CA LYS A 571 5.50 -2.39 -23.39
C LYS A 571 4.20 -2.61 -24.17
N VAL A 572 3.12 -1.89 -23.85
CA VAL A 572 1.85 -2.01 -24.59
C VAL A 572 2.06 -1.60 -26.04
N SER A 573 2.58 -0.40 -26.29
CA SER A 573 2.80 0.11 -27.64
C SER A 573 3.85 -0.72 -28.39
N GLU A 574 4.96 -1.06 -27.73
CA GLU A 574 6.01 -1.91 -28.32
C GLU A 574 5.46 -3.25 -28.83
N ARG A 575 4.67 -3.95 -27.99
CA ARG A 575 4.12 -5.26 -28.35
C ARG A 575 3.06 -5.16 -29.44
N LEU A 576 2.18 -4.16 -29.37
CA LEU A 576 1.16 -3.95 -30.40
C LEU A 576 1.79 -3.63 -31.75
N ASN A 577 2.83 -2.80 -31.79
CA ASN A 577 3.59 -2.51 -33.01
C ASN A 577 4.25 -3.78 -33.57
N GLN A 578 4.87 -4.62 -32.73
CA GLN A 578 5.42 -5.92 -33.14
C GLN A 578 4.37 -6.86 -33.75
N PHE A 579 3.14 -6.87 -33.21
CA PHE A 579 2.05 -7.67 -33.76
C PHE A 579 1.55 -7.11 -35.10
N SER A 580 1.43 -5.79 -35.23
CA SER A 580 1.03 -5.13 -36.48
C SER A 580 2.03 -5.46 -37.60
N THR A 581 3.33 -5.38 -37.34
CA THR A 581 4.37 -5.67 -38.35
C THR A 581 4.40 -7.14 -38.78
N LYS A 582 4.01 -8.07 -37.89
CA LYS A 582 4.01 -9.52 -38.19
C LYS A 582 2.80 -9.99 -39.01
N ASN A 583 1.72 -9.22 -39.02
CA ASN A 583 0.52 -9.54 -39.81
C ASN A 583 0.49 -8.81 -41.17
N LEU A 584 1.47 -7.94 -41.43
CA LEU A 584 1.67 -7.20 -42.69
C LEU A 584 2.73 -7.85 -43.61
N CYS A 585 3.44 -8.88 -43.11
CA CYS A 585 4.24 -9.82 -43.89
C CYS A 585 3.51 -11.16 -43.93
#